data_AF-A0A1C4ZDM5-F1
#
_entry.id   AF-A0A1C4ZDM5-F1
#
_cell.length_a   1.000
_cell.length_b   1.000
_cell.length_c   1.000
_cell.angle_alpha   90.00
_cell.angle_beta   90.00
_cell.angle_gamma   90.00
#
_symmetry.space_group_name_H-M   'P 1'
#
loop_
_entity.id
_entity.type
_entity.pdbx_description
1 polymer ?
#
loop_
_entity_poly.entity_id
_entity_poly.type
_entity_poly.pdbx_seq_one_letter_code
_entity_poly.pdbx_strand_id
1 'polypeptide(L)'
;MSSPEMVDYIRTMIRGDHAANDRVEARLDELGWEGFPTLLGAVFYFAVNRRFDERTTPGEIMRFVADMRASTPAGTPEIDANAAEQLISAAVNPNIATDIDPQMAGRVQGLVILRILGQGAISDEDLDALLAEATELASRV
;
A
#
# COMPACT_ATOMS: atom_id res chain seq x y z
N MET A 1 -2.43 17.28 7.36
CA MET A 1 -1.30 16.60 8.04
C MET A 1 -1.78 15.21 8.38
N SER A 2 -1.13 14.17 7.87
CA SER A 2 -1.41 12.80 8.29
C SER A 2 -1.14 12.66 9.78
N SER A 3 -2.08 12.10 10.53
CA SER A 3 -1.93 11.94 11.98
C SER A 3 -0.85 10.89 12.27
N PRO A 4 0.00 11.07 13.30
CA PRO A 4 0.99 10.07 13.72
C PRO A 4 0.41 8.67 13.90
N GLU A 5 -0.84 8.58 14.36
CA GLU A 5 -1.58 7.35 14.54
C GLU A 5 -1.83 6.60 13.21
N MET A 6 -2.04 7.30 12.09
CA MET A 6 -2.16 6.66 10.77
C MET A 6 -0.85 6.05 10.31
N VAL A 7 0.28 6.71 10.61
CA VAL A 7 1.62 6.19 10.31
C VAL A 7 1.89 4.94 11.14
N ASP A 8 1.54 4.96 12.43
CA ASP A 8 1.66 3.79 13.31
C ASP A 8 0.75 2.63 12.88
N TYR A 9 -0.44 2.91 12.36
CA TYR A 9 -1.32 1.89 11.79
C TYR A 9 -0.64 1.19 10.60
N ILE A 10 -0.12 1.94 9.64
CA ILE A 10 0.55 1.35 8.47
C ILE A 10 1.81 0.58 8.89
N ARG A 11 2.60 1.12 9.84
CA ARG A 11 3.80 0.46 10.37
C ARG A 11 3.45 -0.91 10.98
N THR A 12 2.48 -0.95 11.88
CA THR A 12 2.06 -2.19 12.57
C THR A 12 1.43 -3.19 11.59
N MET A 13 0.66 -2.71 10.61
CA MET A 13 0.12 -3.52 9.50
C MET A 13 1.26 -4.19 8.70
N ILE A 14 2.27 -3.42 8.26
CA ILE A 14 3.42 -3.96 7.50
C ILE A 14 4.23 -4.97 8.32
N ARG A 15 4.37 -4.73 9.63
CA ARG A 15 5.07 -5.64 10.54
C ARG A 15 4.27 -6.90 10.88
N GLY A 16 2.97 -6.93 10.58
CA GLY A 16 2.09 -8.04 10.95
C GLY A 16 1.83 -8.12 12.46
N ASP A 17 2.03 -7.03 13.20
CA ASP A 17 1.68 -6.96 14.62
C ASP A 17 0.18 -6.65 14.74
N HIS A 18 -0.65 -7.67 14.51
CA HIS A 18 -2.11 -7.56 14.51
C HIS A 18 -2.65 -6.97 15.82
N ALA A 19 -2.10 -7.39 16.97
CA ALA A 19 -2.55 -6.90 18.26
C ALA A 19 -2.19 -5.42 18.51
N ALA A 20 -1.06 -4.93 18.00
CA ALA A 20 -0.77 -3.50 18.00
C ALA A 20 -1.63 -2.76 16.98
N ASN A 21 -1.82 -3.32 15.79
CA ASN A 21 -2.62 -2.72 14.73
C ASN A 21 -4.07 -2.50 15.17
N ASP A 22 -4.72 -3.50 15.80
CA ASP A 22 -6.09 -3.39 16.34
C ASP A 22 -6.21 -2.28 17.39
N ARG A 23 -5.17 -2.09 18.22
CA ARG A 23 -5.15 -1.02 19.24
C ARG A 23 -5.05 0.37 18.61
N VAL A 24 -4.28 0.50 17.54
CA VAL A 24 -4.16 1.76 16.79
C VAL A 24 -5.44 2.02 16.00
N GLU A 25 -6.04 1.00 15.40
CA GLU A 25 -7.32 1.06 14.69
C GLU A 25 -8.43 1.60 15.59
N ALA A 26 -8.60 1.03 16.78
CA ALA A 26 -9.60 1.49 17.75
C ALA A 26 -9.41 2.96 18.15
N ARG A 27 -8.16 3.45 18.17
CA ARG A 27 -7.87 4.86 18.42
C ARG A 27 -8.20 5.75 17.23
N LEU A 28 -7.92 5.28 16.01
CA LEU A 28 -8.29 5.99 14.77
C LEU A 28 -9.80 6.03 14.57
N ASP A 29 -10.56 5.04 15.05
CA ASP A 29 -12.01 5.08 15.04
C ASP A 29 -12.58 6.22 15.91
N GLU A 30 -11.87 6.61 16.97
CA GLU A 30 -12.22 7.76 17.81
C GLU A 30 -11.74 9.09 17.21
N LEU A 31 -10.54 9.12 16.61
CA LEU A 31 -9.90 10.33 16.08
C LEU A 31 -10.33 10.70 14.66
N GLY A 32 -10.77 9.71 13.88
CA GLY A 32 -11.11 9.82 12.46
C GLY A 32 -9.99 9.34 11.52
N TRP A 33 -10.41 8.91 10.34
CA TRP A 33 -9.56 8.38 9.26
C TRP A 33 -9.27 9.41 8.15
N GLU A 34 -9.45 10.70 8.44
CA GLU A 34 -9.28 11.77 7.46
C GLU A 34 -7.84 11.83 6.92
N GLY A 35 -7.67 11.66 5.62
CA GLY A 35 -6.35 11.65 4.98
C GLY A 35 -5.66 10.28 4.94
N PHE A 36 -6.26 9.23 5.52
CA PHE A 36 -5.74 7.86 5.39
C PHE A 36 -5.64 7.40 3.93
N PRO A 37 -6.64 7.61 3.04
CA PRO A 37 -6.50 7.22 1.63
C PRO A 37 -5.31 7.89 0.93
N THR A 38 -5.06 9.17 1.22
CA THR A 38 -3.91 9.91 0.67
C THR A 38 -2.58 9.35 1.18
N LEU A 39 -2.48 9.06 2.47
CA LEU A 39 -1.28 8.45 3.05
C LEU A 39 -1.04 7.04 2.50
N LEU A 40 -2.08 6.21 2.44
CA LEU A 40 -2.00 4.85 1.91
C LEU A 40 -1.56 4.86 0.43
N GLY A 41 -2.09 5.78 -0.37
CA GLY A 41 -1.66 6.01 -1.74
C GLY A 41 -0.20 6.41 -1.87
N ALA A 42 0.29 7.29 -0.99
CA ALA A 42 1.71 7.68 -0.96
C ALA A 42 2.61 6.50 -0.57
N VAL A 43 2.25 5.73 0.46
CA VAL A 43 3.00 4.52 0.86
C VAL A 43 3.02 3.48 -0.27
N PHE A 44 1.88 3.28 -0.93
CA PHE A 44 1.78 2.40 -2.10
C PHE A 44 2.71 2.87 -3.23
N TYR A 45 2.73 4.17 -3.54
CA TYR A 45 3.61 4.74 -4.55
C TYR A 45 5.08 4.42 -4.25
N PHE A 46 5.56 4.68 -3.03
CA PHE A 46 6.94 4.40 -2.64
C PHE A 46 7.24 2.89 -2.59
N ALA A 47 6.30 2.06 -2.13
CA ALA A 47 6.46 0.60 -2.15
C ALA A 47 6.62 0.07 -3.59
N VAL A 48 5.76 0.50 -4.51
CA VAL A 48 5.81 0.12 -5.93
C VAL A 48 7.12 0.58 -6.56
N ASN A 49 7.52 1.84 -6.38
CA ASN A 49 8.75 2.39 -6.95
C ASN A 49 10.04 1.82 -6.34
N ARG A 50 9.96 1.19 -5.15
CA ARG A 50 11.06 0.39 -4.60
C ARG A 50 11.21 -0.95 -5.32
N ARG A 51 10.11 -1.54 -5.79
CA ARG A 51 10.07 -2.88 -6.40
C ARG A 51 10.19 -2.85 -7.93
N PHE A 52 9.66 -1.81 -8.56
CA PHE A 52 9.51 -1.66 -9.99
C PHE A 52 10.12 -0.34 -10.44
N ASP A 53 10.79 -0.35 -11.59
CA ASP A 53 11.31 0.83 -12.26
C ASP A 53 10.72 0.98 -13.67
N GLU A 54 11.10 2.02 -14.40
CA GLU A 54 10.63 2.32 -15.76
C GLU A 54 10.92 1.21 -16.79
N ARG A 55 11.83 0.27 -16.50
CA ARG A 55 12.18 -0.86 -17.36
C ARG A 55 11.31 -2.08 -17.10
N THR A 56 10.52 -2.05 -16.03
CA THR A 56 9.60 -3.13 -15.67
C THR A 56 8.61 -3.35 -16.82
N THR A 57 8.55 -4.58 -17.30
CA THR A 57 7.63 -4.97 -18.36
C THR A 57 6.22 -5.22 -17.80
N PRO A 58 5.17 -5.02 -18.60
CA PRO A 58 3.81 -5.39 -18.20
C PRO A 58 3.68 -6.85 -17.75
N GLY A 59 4.45 -7.76 -18.36
CA GLY A 59 4.47 -9.18 -18.00
C GLY A 59 5.05 -9.46 -16.61
N GLU A 60 5.96 -8.62 -16.12
CA GLU A 60 6.48 -8.73 -14.75
C GLU A 60 5.45 -8.26 -13.72
N ILE A 61 4.70 -7.19 -14.02
CA ILE A 61 3.59 -6.72 -13.19
C ILE A 61 2.49 -7.79 -13.14
N MET A 62 2.08 -8.33 -14.28
CA MET A 62 1.10 -9.42 -14.37
C MET A 62 1.52 -10.64 -13.53
N ARG A 63 2.79 -11.06 -13.63
CA ARG A 63 3.30 -12.18 -12.82
C ARG A 63 3.26 -11.87 -11.32
N PHE A 64 3.67 -10.66 -10.94
CA PHE A 64 3.61 -10.23 -9.55
C PHE A 64 2.18 -10.24 -9.01
N VAL A 65 1.21 -9.73 -9.77
CA VAL A 65 -0.20 -9.72 -9.38
C VAL A 65 -0.77 -11.14 -9.28
N ALA A 66 -0.42 -12.01 -10.23
CA ALA A 66 -0.81 -13.42 -10.19
C ALA A 66 -0.27 -14.12 -8.93
N ASP A 67 1.01 -13.95 -8.63
CA ASP A 67 1.65 -14.54 -7.43
C ASP A 67 1.05 -13.98 -6.14
N MET A 68 0.78 -12.67 -6.10
CA MET A 68 0.12 -12.00 -4.96
C MET A 68 -1.25 -12.62 -4.72
N ARG A 69 -2.11 -12.69 -5.75
CA ARG A 69 -3.46 -13.26 -5.65
C ARG A 69 -3.44 -14.73 -5.23
N ALA A 70 -2.47 -15.51 -5.72
CA ALA A 70 -2.31 -16.92 -5.34
C ALA A 70 -1.87 -17.10 -3.88
N SER A 71 -1.16 -16.13 -3.32
CA SER A 71 -0.70 -16.14 -1.91
C SER A 71 -1.72 -15.60 -0.92
N THR A 72 -2.82 -15.00 -1.40
CA THR A 72 -3.85 -14.41 -0.54
C THR A 72 -4.64 -15.51 0.19
N PRO A 73 -4.83 -15.41 1.51
CA PRO A 73 -5.61 -16.38 2.28
C PRO A 73 -7.05 -16.56 1.76
N ALA A 74 -7.57 -17.77 1.91
CA ALA A 74 -8.97 -18.05 1.61
C ALA A 74 -9.88 -17.20 2.52
N GLY A 75 -10.88 -16.53 1.93
CA GLY A 75 -11.81 -15.65 2.64
C GLY A 75 -11.46 -14.16 2.55
N THR A 76 -10.28 -13.79 2.04
CA THR A 76 -10.02 -12.41 1.64
C THR A 76 -10.89 -12.05 0.43
N PRO A 77 -11.51 -10.85 0.38
CA PRO A 77 -12.25 -10.39 -0.79
C PRO A 77 -11.43 -10.52 -2.08
N GLU A 78 -12.09 -10.93 -3.16
CA GLU A 78 -11.41 -11.11 -4.44
C GLU A 78 -10.80 -9.79 -4.93
N ILE A 79 -9.55 -9.88 -5.38
CA ILE A 79 -8.84 -8.80 -6.06
C ILE A 79 -8.94 -9.00 -7.56
N ASP A 80 -9.48 -8.01 -8.24
CA ASP A 80 -9.46 -7.95 -9.70
C ASP A 80 -8.01 -7.77 -10.18
N ALA A 81 -7.55 -8.68 -11.03
CA ALA A 81 -6.17 -8.67 -11.51
C ALA A 81 -5.89 -7.44 -12.40
N ASN A 82 -6.83 -7.05 -13.26
CA ASN A 82 -6.65 -5.92 -14.16
C ASN A 82 -6.58 -4.61 -13.37
N ALA A 83 -7.43 -4.45 -12.35
CA ALA A 83 -7.38 -3.30 -11.45
C ALA A 83 -6.02 -3.22 -10.73
N ALA A 84 -5.51 -4.35 -10.24
CA ALA A 84 -4.21 -4.40 -9.58
C ALA A 84 -3.06 -4.04 -10.54
N GLU A 85 -3.05 -4.62 -11.73
CA GLU A 85 -2.03 -4.36 -12.75
C GLU A 85 -2.04 -2.91 -13.23
N GLN A 86 -3.23 -2.34 -13.45
CA GLN A 86 -3.40 -0.93 -13.84
C GLN A 86 -2.91 0.01 -12.74
N LEU A 87 -3.26 -0.26 -11.47
CA LEU A 87 -2.86 0.59 -10.36
C LEU A 87 -1.35 0.59 -10.13
N ILE A 88 -0.70 -0.58 -10.23
CA ILE A 88 0.77 -0.68 -10.16
C ILE A 88 1.41 0.05 -11.35
N SER A 89 0.89 -0.17 -12.56
CA SER A 89 1.42 0.48 -13.77
C SER A 89 1.33 2.00 -13.68
N ALA A 90 0.22 2.53 -13.15
CA ALA A 90 0.04 3.97 -12.96
C ALA A 90 0.95 4.59 -11.90
N ALA A 91 1.32 3.82 -10.86
CA ALA A 91 2.30 4.27 -9.87
C ALA A 91 3.74 4.32 -10.43
N VAL A 92 4.07 3.49 -11.42
CA VAL A 92 5.37 3.53 -12.13
C VAL A 92 5.36 4.57 -13.25
N ASN A 93 4.23 4.73 -13.95
CA ASN A 93 4.07 5.68 -15.05
C ASN A 93 2.84 6.58 -14.83
N PRO A 94 3.03 7.84 -14.41
CA PRO A 94 1.93 8.75 -14.08
C PRO A 94 1.08 9.18 -15.28
N ASN A 95 1.49 8.84 -16.52
CA ASN A 95 0.69 9.11 -17.72
C ASN A 95 -0.44 8.08 -17.94
N ILE A 96 -0.46 6.99 -17.17
CA ILE A 96 -1.50 5.97 -17.25
C ILE A 96 -2.68 6.42 -16.40
N ALA A 97 -3.82 6.69 -17.05
CA ALA A 97 -5.07 6.93 -16.35
C ALA A 97 -5.61 5.63 -15.76
N THR A 98 -6.14 5.71 -14.55
CA THR A 98 -6.83 4.60 -13.88
C THR A 98 -8.29 4.94 -13.69
N ASP A 99 -9.18 4.03 -14.08
CA ASP A 99 -10.61 4.08 -13.76
C ASP A 99 -10.93 2.86 -12.89
N ILE A 100 -10.57 2.97 -11.61
CA ILE A 100 -10.69 1.88 -10.64
C ILE A 100 -11.59 2.38 -9.51
N ASP A 101 -12.56 1.54 -9.13
CA ASP A 101 -13.39 1.78 -7.96
C ASP A 101 -12.52 2.07 -6.71
N PRO A 102 -12.80 3.14 -5.94
CA PRO A 102 -11.97 3.52 -4.80
C PRO A 102 -11.82 2.43 -3.73
N GLN A 103 -12.85 1.61 -3.51
CA GLN A 103 -12.77 0.51 -2.56
C GLN A 103 -11.86 -0.61 -3.07
N MET A 104 -11.93 -0.93 -4.37
CA MET A 104 -10.99 -1.86 -5.01
C MET A 104 -9.55 -1.31 -4.98
N ALA A 105 -9.36 -0.02 -5.27
CA ALA A 105 -8.05 0.63 -5.24
C ALA A 105 -7.40 0.53 -3.86
N GLY A 106 -8.13 0.85 -2.78
CA GLY A 106 -7.61 0.74 -1.40
C GLY A 106 -7.23 -0.70 -1.03
N ARG A 107 -8.02 -1.70 -1.45
CA ARG A 107 -7.71 -3.12 -1.22
C ARG A 107 -6.45 -3.55 -1.95
N VAL A 108 -6.32 -3.19 -3.22
CA VAL A 108 -5.11 -3.45 -4.01
C VAL A 108 -3.90 -2.81 -3.34
N GLN A 109 -4.00 -1.53 -2.94
CA GLN A 109 -2.91 -0.81 -2.29
C GLN A 109 -2.43 -1.53 -1.03
N GLY A 110 -3.34 -1.88 -0.12
CA GLY A 110 -2.99 -2.57 1.12
C GLY A 110 -2.29 -3.91 0.87
N LEU A 111 -2.81 -4.74 -0.04
CA LEU A 111 -2.22 -6.04 -0.36
C LEU A 111 -0.86 -5.92 -1.06
N VAL A 112 -0.71 -4.97 -1.98
CA VAL A 112 0.57 -4.73 -2.65
C VAL A 112 1.61 -4.23 -1.66
N ILE A 113 1.24 -3.31 -0.75
CA ILE A 113 2.10 -2.84 0.34
C ILE A 113 2.57 -4.03 1.20
N LEU A 114 1.64 -4.87 1.66
CA LEU A 114 1.98 -6.05 2.46
C LEU A 114 2.85 -7.05 1.69
N ARG A 115 2.62 -7.22 0.39
CA ARG A 115 3.39 -8.13 -0.45
C ARG A 115 4.83 -7.65 -0.66
N ILE A 116 5.06 -6.34 -0.77
CA ILE A 116 6.37 -5.75 -1.06
C ILE A 116 7.15 -5.49 0.23
N LEU A 117 6.50 -4.95 1.26
CA LEU A 117 7.14 -4.47 2.48
C LEU A 117 6.96 -5.40 3.69
N GLY A 118 5.97 -6.29 3.65
CA GLY A 118 5.65 -7.16 4.78
C GLY A 118 6.67 -8.28 5.02
N GLN A 119 6.43 -9.07 6.06
CA GLN A 119 7.16 -10.31 6.37
C GLN A 119 8.69 -10.15 6.48
N GLY A 120 9.16 -8.99 6.93
CA GLY A 120 10.60 -8.72 7.08
C GLY A 120 11.31 -8.37 5.76
N ALA A 121 10.58 -8.07 4.69
CA ALA A 121 11.16 -7.64 3.41
C ALA A 121 11.82 -6.24 3.48
N ILE A 122 11.53 -5.47 4.52
CA ILE A 122 12.10 -4.15 4.77
C ILE A 122 12.60 -4.04 6.22
N SER A 123 13.77 -3.43 6.41
CA SER A 123 14.34 -3.12 7.74
C SER A 123 13.49 -2.08 8.47
N ASP A 124 13.68 -1.90 9.79
CA ASP A 124 13.00 -0.84 10.56
C ASP A 124 13.41 0.55 10.10
N GLU A 125 14.70 0.76 9.85
CA GLU A 125 15.23 2.03 9.36
C GLU A 125 14.67 2.39 7.97
N ASP A 126 14.67 1.44 7.03
CA ASP A 126 14.12 1.67 5.69
C ASP A 126 12.60 1.90 5.72
N LEU A 127 11.87 1.22 6.61
CA LEU A 127 10.43 1.42 6.76
C LEU A 127 10.13 2.81 7.31
N ASP A 128 10.87 3.25 8.32
CA ASP A 128 10.70 4.57 8.91
C ASP A 128 11.02 5.68 7.90
N ALA A 129 12.09 5.51 7.11
CA ALA A 129 12.42 6.43 6.03
C ALA A 129 11.29 6.49 4.98
N LEU A 130 10.78 5.33 4.53
CA LEU A 130 9.69 5.27 3.55
C LEU A 130 8.41 5.93 4.08
N LEU A 131 8.04 5.68 5.34
CA LEU A 131 6.87 6.28 5.96
C LEU A 131 7.02 7.81 6.12
N ALA A 132 8.23 8.30 6.40
CA ALA A 132 8.52 9.73 6.45
C ALA A 132 8.34 10.39 5.07
N GLU A 133 8.90 9.78 4.01
CA GLU A 133 8.73 10.26 2.63
C GLU A 133 7.26 10.24 2.19
N ALA A 134 6.53 9.17 2.52
CA ALA A 134 5.10 9.06 2.23
C ALA A 134 4.27 10.12 2.96
N THR A 135 4.60 10.42 4.23
CA THR A 135 3.93 11.46 5.02
C THR A 135 4.19 12.84 4.44
N GLU A 136 5.43 13.11 4.03
CA GLU A 136 5.79 14.37 3.38
C GLU A 136 5.03 14.53 2.06
N LEU A 137 4.98 13.50 1.22
CA LEU A 137 4.23 13.52 -0.04
C LEU A 137 2.74 13.75 0.20
N ALA A 138 2.12 13.01 1.13
CA ALA A 138 0.70 13.12 1.45
C ALA A 138 0.32 14.50 2.02
N SER A 139 1.26 15.24 2.60
CA SER A 139 1.03 16.60 3.11
C SER A 139 0.97 17.69 2.02
N ARG A 140 1.42 17.37 0.81
CA ARG A 140 1.53 18.31 -0.33
C ARG A 140 0.33 18.27 -1.27
N VAL A 141 -0.57 17.30 -1.08
CA VAL A 141 -1.77 17.06 -1.89
C VAL A 141 -2.99 17.54 -1.11
#